data_AF-A0A845EYZ3-F1
#
_entry.id   AF-A0A845EYZ3-F1
#
_cell.length_a   1.000
_cell.length_b   1.000
_cell.length_c   1.000
_cell.angle_alpha   90.00
_cell.angle_beta   90.00
_cell.angle_gamma   90.00
#
_symmetry.space_group_name_H-M   'P 1'
#
loop_
_entity.id
_entity.type
_entity.pdbx_description
1 polymer ?
#
loop_
_entity_poly.entity_id
_entity_poly.type
_entity_poly.pdbx_seq_one_letter_code
_entity_poly.pdbx_strand_id
1 'polypeptide(L)'
;MPDWSYHVIFKPFLSKWSPEVSREFIHQSMNRIASLPGGQHLIHFLGREEVSDELMVKIEDITFPGCVGLSSKIDPRLTGLKGFSHLGFGCIEIGPITKEPSEEYTKPTRLQNGNIALPEQGERAGLAKTLQRLEDSKLVQPAMFQLSGTNVELIEIARALKPYNGVYEIDYNEIDFTNIDILRSIREWKSIYVRVPGNQIEKVDLHSIIPYITGVVIDEVQGLDTLANLAIHKEAMTYCQNEYPSLRLATVGGVKEPDNAIQLFNHGADLLFLSGEYVEVGPGLPKRIYEAINDSAFQEESRGWKDYFLFGLFIMIGGLIALVLSLTSIVLPYDESFMQLPREELLLFNERLLWFMAHDRMTLAGTMISGGIVYMTLSYYGVKNGLLWAKQAIDIAAIIGFLGILLFIGYGYFDWLHLLFWIVLLPFYLRGYVKTKGIKRTPKSRNRRNNLAWRKGVMGQFCFVMLGFSFVLGGVIISGIGVTGVFVPTDLQYICMPADLIHSFNDRLISVIAHDRAGFGGAMISVGLLVLMSALWGFQSGNTWLWWMFLIGGLPAFVAGIYVHIMIGYTTFIHLLPAYIALALFFGGLYFSKSYLMGKYSY
;
A
#
# COMPACT_ATOMS: atom_id res chain seq x y z
N MET A 1 -2.84 -7.37 3.52
CA MET A 1 -1.64 -6.84 4.21
C MET A 1 -0.61 -6.48 3.15
N PRO A 2 0.25 -5.49 3.32
CA PRO A 2 1.37 -5.24 2.41
C PRO A 2 2.64 -6.01 2.83
N ASP A 3 3.59 -6.20 1.91
CA ASP A 3 4.84 -6.95 2.15
C ASP A 3 5.64 -6.46 3.35
N TRP A 4 5.75 -5.13 3.55
CA TRP A 4 6.46 -4.54 4.70
C TRP A 4 5.90 -5.02 6.05
N SER A 5 4.59 -5.19 6.14
CA SER A 5 3.94 -5.66 7.37
C SER A 5 3.97 -7.19 7.44
N TYR A 6 3.75 -7.86 6.32
CA TYR A 6 3.66 -9.31 6.27
C TYR A 6 4.99 -9.96 6.67
N HIS A 7 6.10 -9.57 6.05
CA HIS A 7 7.40 -10.20 6.31
C HIS A 7 8.03 -9.79 7.63
N VAL A 8 7.86 -8.52 8.04
CA VAL A 8 8.55 -8.00 9.24
C VAL A 8 7.73 -8.22 10.51
N ILE A 9 6.40 -8.06 10.44
CA ILE A 9 5.53 -8.14 11.62
C ILE A 9 4.86 -9.50 11.72
N PHE A 10 4.14 -9.97 10.70
CA PHE A 10 3.22 -11.11 10.86
C PHE A 10 3.88 -12.47 10.67
N LYS A 11 4.62 -12.65 9.59
CA LYS A 11 5.24 -13.93 9.19
C LYS A 11 6.12 -14.56 10.29
N PRO A 12 6.97 -13.81 11.04
CA PRO A 12 7.80 -14.40 12.10
C PRO A 12 7.03 -15.07 13.24
N PHE A 13 5.79 -14.64 13.50
CA PHE A 13 4.94 -15.24 14.52
C PHE A 13 4.03 -16.30 13.92
N LEU A 14 3.39 -16.02 12.78
CA LEU A 14 2.46 -16.93 12.13
C LEU A 14 3.13 -18.21 11.61
N SER A 15 4.42 -18.16 11.27
CA SER A 15 5.17 -19.36 10.87
C SER A 15 5.29 -20.41 11.98
N LYS A 16 5.05 -20.02 13.25
CA LYS A 16 5.09 -20.92 14.41
C LYS A 16 3.76 -21.63 14.65
N TRP A 17 2.68 -21.22 13.98
CA TRP A 17 1.37 -21.85 14.07
C TRP A 17 1.20 -22.90 12.96
N SER A 18 0.21 -23.79 13.12
CA SER A 18 -0.14 -24.72 12.05
C SER A 18 -0.63 -23.94 10.82
N PRO A 19 -0.37 -24.43 9.59
CA PRO A 19 -0.79 -23.73 8.37
C PRO A 19 -2.28 -23.38 8.36
N GLU A 20 -3.15 -24.32 8.74
CA GLU A 20 -4.60 -24.12 8.85
C GLU A 20 -4.98 -22.98 9.80
N VAL A 21 -4.42 -22.96 11.02
CA VAL A 21 -4.73 -21.92 12.03
C VAL A 21 -4.21 -20.56 11.58
N SER A 22 -2.98 -20.51 11.04
CA SER A 22 -2.40 -19.25 10.54
C SER A 22 -3.19 -18.67 9.36
N ARG A 23 -3.64 -19.53 8.45
CA ARG A 23 -4.49 -19.19 7.29
C ARG A 23 -5.80 -18.56 7.76
N GLU A 24 -6.54 -19.27 8.61
CA GLU A 24 -7.84 -18.80 9.08
C GLU A 24 -7.75 -17.53 9.92
N PHE A 25 -6.70 -17.38 10.73
CA PHE A 25 -6.45 -16.14 11.45
C PHE A 25 -6.31 -14.95 10.47
N ILE A 26 -5.42 -15.07 9.46
CA ILE A 26 -5.24 -14.00 8.47
C ILE A 26 -6.55 -13.70 7.75
N HIS A 27 -7.23 -14.73 7.27
CA HIS A 27 -8.43 -14.59 6.44
C HIS A 27 -9.54 -13.90 7.20
N GLN A 28 -9.86 -14.38 8.41
CA GLN A 28 -10.92 -13.82 9.23
C GLN A 28 -10.58 -12.41 9.73
N SER A 29 -9.33 -12.15 10.12
CA SER A 29 -8.89 -10.80 10.52
C SER A 29 -9.01 -9.81 9.37
N MET A 30 -8.55 -10.19 8.18
CA MET A 30 -8.66 -9.34 6.99
C MET A 30 -10.12 -9.09 6.59
N ASN A 31 -10.95 -10.14 6.61
CA ASN A 31 -12.36 -10.04 6.27
C ASN A 31 -13.13 -9.18 7.29
N ARG A 32 -12.76 -9.25 8.58
CA ARG A 32 -13.32 -8.39 9.63
C ARG A 32 -12.96 -6.93 9.38
N ILE A 33 -11.70 -6.62 9.09
CA ILE A 33 -11.28 -5.25 8.76
C ILE A 33 -12.03 -4.76 7.53
N ALA A 34 -12.10 -5.55 6.45
CA ALA A 34 -12.82 -5.18 5.23
C ALA A 34 -14.34 -4.98 5.44
N SER A 35 -14.90 -5.52 6.53
CA SER A 35 -16.32 -5.40 6.86
C SER A 35 -16.66 -4.19 7.74
N LEU A 36 -15.66 -3.53 8.34
CA LEU A 36 -15.88 -2.29 9.09
C LEU A 36 -16.13 -1.10 8.15
N PRO A 37 -16.95 -0.11 8.55
CA PRO A 37 -17.10 1.14 7.80
C PRO A 37 -15.72 1.80 7.55
N GLY A 38 -15.38 2.03 6.29
CA GLY A 38 -14.08 2.58 5.88
C GLY A 38 -12.89 1.59 5.92
N GLY A 39 -13.08 0.35 6.38
CA GLY A 39 -12.01 -0.63 6.48
C GLY A 39 -11.41 -1.05 5.13
N GLN A 40 -12.23 -1.06 4.07
CA GLN A 40 -11.75 -1.26 2.69
C GLN A 40 -10.79 -0.14 2.26
N HIS A 41 -11.10 1.12 2.60
CA HIS A 41 -10.21 2.25 2.33
C HIS A 41 -8.92 2.15 3.13
N LEU A 42 -8.94 1.63 4.36
CA LEU A 42 -7.73 1.38 5.14
C LEU A 42 -6.86 0.30 4.50
N ILE A 43 -7.44 -0.81 4.05
CA ILE A 43 -6.68 -1.87 3.34
C ILE A 43 -6.02 -1.29 2.10
N HIS A 44 -6.79 -0.57 1.28
CA HIS A 44 -6.27 0.09 0.08
C HIS A 44 -5.24 1.18 0.40
N PHE A 45 -5.38 1.92 1.50
CA PHE A 45 -4.39 2.91 1.92
C PHE A 45 -3.05 2.25 2.28
N LEU A 46 -3.08 1.16 3.04
CA LEU A 46 -1.86 0.48 3.48
C LEU A 46 -1.19 -0.31 2.35
N GLY A 47 -1.98 -0.96 1.50
CA GLY A 47 -1.53 -1.81 0.41
C GLY A 47 -2.15 -1.38 -0.89
N ARG A 48 -1.86 -0.14 -1.31
CA ARG A 48 -2.43 0.43 -2.54
C ARG A 48 -2.01 -0.41 -3.74
N GLU A 49 -3.02 -0.85 -4.47
CA GLU A 49 -2.91 -1.60 -5.71
C GLU A 49 -3.48 -0.78 -6.85
N GLU A 50 -2.74 -0.72 -7.96
CA GLU A 50 -3.15 0.00 -9.16
C GLU A 50 -2.91 -0.90 -10.37
N VAL A 51 -3.98 -1.37 -10.99
CA VAL A 51 -3.93 -2.13 -12.23
C VAL A 51 -4.23 -1.19 -13.38
N SER A 52 -3.40 -1.21 -14.43
CA SER A 52 -3.64 -0.40 -15.62
C SER A 52 -4.84 -0.95 -16.39
N ASP A 53 -5.67 -0.07 -16.96
CA ASP A 53 -6.76 -0.48 -17.85
C ASP A 53 -6.24 -1.29 -19.07
N GLU A 54 -4.98 -1.09 -19.45
CA GLU A 54 -4.28 -1.85 -20.51
C GLU A 54 -4.04 -3.33 -20.15
N LEU A 55 -4.11 -3.69 -18.87
CA LEU A 55 -3.91 -5.06 -18.36
C LEU A 55 -5.24 -5.79 -18.11
N MET A 56 -6.37 -5.17 -18.49
CA MET A 56 -7.67 -5.83 -18.45
C MET A 56 -7.73 -6.97 -19.47
N VAL A 57 -8.25 -8.11 -19.05
CA VAL A 57 -8.41 -9.29 -19.91
C VAL A 57 -9.89 -9.46 -20.24
N LYS A 58 -10.23 -9.48 -21.53
CA LYS A 58 -11.60 -9.72 -21.98
C LYS A 58 -11.73 -11.14 -22.53
N ILE A 59 -12.59 -11.94 -21.90
CA ILE A 59 -12.89 -13.30 -22.29
C ILE A 59 -14.39 -13.37 -22.54
N GLU A 60 -14.78 -13.48 -23.80
CA GLU A 60 -16.18 -13.41 -24.24
C GLU A 60 -16.86 -12.14 -23.70
N ASP A 61 -17.93 -12.29 -22.90
CA ASP A 61 -18.69 -11.19 -22.33
C ASP A 61 -18.17 -10.74 -20.96
N ILE A 62 -17.13 -11.40 -20.42
CA ILE A 62 -16.59 -11.11 -19.09
C ILE A 62 -15.32 -10.30 -19.23
N THR A 63 -15.23 -9.23 -18.44
CA THR A 63 -14.05 -8.39 -18.33
C THR A 63 -13.41 -8.60 -16.97
N PHE A 64 -12.18 -9.09 -16.98
CA PHE A 64 -11.33 -9.23 -15.82
C PHE A 64 -10.53 -7.94 -15.63
N PRO A 65 -10.62 -7.27 -14.47
CA PRO A 65 -9.89 -6.03 -14.21
C PRO A 65 -8.37 -6.20 -14.17
N GLY A 66 -7.87 -7.45 -14.16
CA GLY A 66 -6.46 -7.77 -14.34
C GLY A 66 -6.25 -9.27 -14.56
N CYS A 67 -5.03 -9.64 -14.97
CA CYS A 67 -4.66 -11.01 -15.37
C CYS A 67 -4.19 -11.94 -14.23
N VAL A 68 -4.11 -11.44 -12.99
CA VAL A 68 -3.66 -12.21 -11.82
C VAL A 68 -4.82 -12.50 -10.89
N GLY A 69 -5.14 -13.77 -10.69
CA GLY A 69 -6.15 -14.29 -9.79
C GLY A 69 -5.60 -14.97 -8.54
N LEU A 70 -6.49 -15.18 -7.56
CA LEU A 70 -6.21 -15.97 -6.36
C LEU A 70 -6.74 -17.39 -6.56
N SER A 71 -5.90 -18.41 -6.35
CA SER A 71 -6.36 -19.79 -6.45
C SER A 71 -7.28 -20.20 -5.29
N SER A 72 -8.23 -21.06 -5.60
CA SER A 72 -9.23 -21.60 -4.67
C SER A 72 -8.59 -22.39 -3.52
N LYS A 73 -7.42 -22.99 -3.79
CA LYS A 73 -6.59 -23.72 -2.81
C LYS A 73 -6.15 -22.85 -1.61
N ILE A 74 -6.13 -21.53 -1.77
CA ILE A 74 -5.74 -20.59 -0.71
C ILE A 74 -6.87 -20.36 0.29
N ASP A 75 -8.12 -20.19 -0.17
CA ASP A 75 -9.26 -19.88 0.69
C ASP A 75 -10.43 -20.87 0.53
N PRO A 76 -10.23 -22.17 0.82
CA PRO A 76 -11.26 -23.19 0.64
C PRO A 76 -12.53 -22.98 1.48
N ARG A 77 -12.44 -22.20 2.57
CA ARG A 77 -13.59 -21.84 3.43
C ARG A 77 -14.28 -20.54 3.02
N LEU A 78 -13.72 -19.80 2.07
CA LEU A 78 -14.16 -18.47 1.65
C LEU A 78 -14.26 -17.48 2.82
N THR A 79 -13.37 -17.63 3.81
CA THR A 79 -13.39 -16.80 5.04
C THR A 79 -12.67 -15.48 4.84
N GLY A 80 -11.85 -15.37 3.78
CA GLY A 80 -11.09 -14.18 3.40
C GLY A 80 -11.65 -13.45 2.17
N LEU A 81 -12.73 -13.95 1.55
CA LEU A 81 -13.24 -13.51 0.24
C LEU A 81 -13.32 -11.98 0.07
N LYS A 82 -13.93 -11.27 1.04
CA LYS A 82 -14.02 -9.80 0.98
C LYS A 82 -12.65 -9.12 1.15
N GLY A 83 -11.78 -9.67 1.99
CA GLY A 83 -10.43 -9.16 2.19
C GLY A 83 -9.56 -9.29 0.94
N PHE A 84 -9.62 -10.43 0.26
CA PHE A 84 -8.83 -10.70 -0.95
C PHE A 84 -9.23 -9.82 -2.13
N SER A 85 -10.50 -9.42 -2.22
CA SER A 85 -10.98 -8.45 -3.23
C SER A 85 -10.22 -7.10 -3.21
N HIS A 86 -9.46 -6.81 -2.16
CA HIS A 86 -8.70 -5.57 -2.02
C HIS A 86 -7.17 -5.77 -2.07
N LEU A 87 -6.68 -6.94 -2.50
CA LEU A 87 -5.25 -7.25 -2.62
C LEU A 87 -4.74 -7.28 -4.07
N GLY A 88 -5.46 -6.62 -4.98
CA GLY A 88 -5.03 -6.47 -6.38
C GLY A 88 -5.35 -7.66 -7.28
N PHE A 89 -6.09 -8.66 -6.79
CA PHE A 89 -6.55 -9.75 -7.64
C PHE A 89 -7.59 -9.29 -8.66
N GLY A 90 -7.38 -9.63 -9.92
CA GLY A 90 -8.31 -9.40 -11.02
C GLY A 90 -9.50 -10.37 -11.00
N CYS A 91 -9.29 -11.58 -10.50
CA CYS A 91 -10.31 -12.60 -10.28
C CYS A 91 -10.04 -13.44 -9.03
N ILE A 92 -11.06 -14.15 -8.58
CA ILE A 92 -10.93 -15.11 -7.48
C ILE A 92 -11.46 -16.45 -7.95
N GLU A 93 -10.66 -17.48 -7.81
CA GLU A 93 -11.10 -18.86 -8.03
C GLU A 93 -11.81 -19.38 -6.76
N ILE A 94 -12.97 -20.01 -6.94
CA ILE A 94 -13.84 -20.49 -5.86
C ILE A 94 -14.15 -21.96 -6.12
N GLY A 95 -13.72 -22.84 -5.21
CA GLY A 95 -14.03 -24.26 -5.23
C GLY A 95 -12.86 -25.16 -4.79
N PRO A 96 -12.89 -26.46 -5.10
CA PRO A 96 -13.99 -27.16 -5.77
C PRO A 96 -15.31 -27.03 -4.98
N ILE A 97 -16.37 -26.61 -5.65
CA ILE A 97 -17.71 -26.45 -5.09
C ILE A 97 -18.42 -27.78 -5.27
N THR A 98 -18.65 -28.47 -4.17
CA THR A 98 -19.49 -29.67 -4.09
C THR A 98 -20.87 -29.31 -3.57
N LYS A 99 -21.85 -30.20 -3.76
CA LYS A 99 -23.18 -30.02 -3.18
C LYS A 99 -23.13 -29.89 -1.66
N GLU A 100 -22.57 -30.91 -1.01
CA GLU A 100 -22.34 -30.94 0.44
C GLU A 100 -20.90 -30.55 0.80
N PRO A 101 -20.65 -30.01 2.01
CA PRO A 101 -19.30 -29.74 2.49
C PRO A 101 -18.47 -31.03 2.69
N SER A 102 -17.15 -30.91 2.69
CA SER A 102 -16.27 -32.04 3.01
C SER A 102 -16.37 -32.43 4.49
N GLU A 103 -16.72 -33.68 4.80
CA GLU A 103 -16.69 -34.22 6.17
C GLU A 103 -15.26 -34.54 6.62
N GLU A 104 -14.47 -35.18 5.74
CA GLU A 104 -13.06 -35.49 5.93
C GLU A 104 -12.21 -34.79 4.86
N TYR A 105 -11.04 -34.30 5.25
CA TYR A 105 -10.11 -33.63 4.34
C TYR A 105 -8.66 -33.74 4.81
N THR A 106 -7.74 -33.65 3.86
CA THR A 106 -6.31 -33.57 4.17
C THR A 106 -5.96 -32.14 4.57
N LYS A 107 -5.19 -31.97 5.65
CA LYS A 107 -4.78 -30.64 6.11
C LYS A 107 -3.52 -30.15 5.37
N PRO A 108 -3.38 -28.84 5.13
CA PRO A 108 -2.15 -28.28 4.59
C PRO A 108 -0.98 -28.51 5.55
N THR A 109 0.18 -28.91 5.01
CA THR A 109 1.38 -29.22 5.79
C THR A 109 2.54 -28.29 5.43
N ARG A 110 3.42 -28.03 6.40
CA ARG A 110 4.65 -27.27 6.17
C ARG A 110 5.78 -28.24 5.86
N LEU A 111 6.41 -28.08 4.70
CA LEU A 111 7.56 -28.85 4.25
C LEU A 111 8.84 -28.40 4.97
N GLN A 112 9.89 -29.22 4.93
CA GLN A 112 11.17 -28.93 5.61
C GLN A 112 11.84 -27.65 5.09
N ASN A 113 11.65 -27.32 3.82
CA ASN A 113 12.14 -26.08 3.20
C ASN A 113 11.31 -24.83 3.61
N GLY A 114 10.27 -25.00 4.44
CA GLY A 114 9.37 -23.95 4.91
C GLY A 114 8.13 -23.72 4.05
N ASN A 115 8.09 -24.33 2.86
CA ASN A 115 6.98 -24.22 1.91
C ASN A 115 5.70 -24.85 2.48
N ILE A 116 4.54 -24.40 2.01
CA ILE A 116 3.27 -25.00 2.38
C ILE A 116 2.81 -25.91 1.24
N ALA A 117 2.67 -27.20 1.53
CA ALA A 117 2.03 -28.14 0.64
C ALA A 117 0.51 -28.03 0.83
N LEU A 118 -0.18 -27.58 -0.22
CA LEU A 118 -1.63 -27.57 -0.29
C LEU A 118 -2.12 -28.93 -0.79
N PRO A 119 -3.14 -29.53 -0.15
CA PRO A 119 -3.64 -30.86 -0.47
C PRO A 119 -4.50 -30.85 -1.74
N GLU A 120 -4.54 -31.97 -2.47
CA GLU A 120 -5.45 -32.19 -3.62
C GLU A 120 -6.89 -32.34 -3.14
N GLN A 121 -7.08 -33.21 -2.14
CA GLN A 121 -8.34 -33.37 -1.41
C GLN A 121 -8.34 -32.46 -0.18
N GLY A 122 -8.47 -31.16 -0.46
CA GLY A 122 -8.61 -30.13 0.56
C GLY A 122 -10.04 -29.96 1.07
N GLU A 123 -10.18 -28.99 1.96
CA GLU A 123 -11.45 -28.55 2.52
C GLU A 123 -12.39 -28.03 1.44
N ARG A 124 -13.68 -28.35 1.54
CA ARG A 124 -14.72 -27.84 0.62
C ARG A 124 -15.88 -27.25 1.41
N ALA A 125 -16.25 -26.00 1.11
CA ALA A 125 -17.29 -25.28 1.83
C ALA A 125 -18.72 -25.81 1.56
N GLY A 126 -18.95 -26.48 0.42
CA GLY A 126 -20.27 -26.87 -0.06
C GLY A 126 -21.03 -25.70 -0.72
N LEU A 127 -22.07 -26.02 -1.50
CA LEU A 127 -22.82 -25.05 -2.30
C LEU A 127 -23.53 -24.01 -1.42
N ALA A 128 -24.26 -24.47 -0.40
CA ALA A 128 -25.06 -23.59 0.45
C ALA A 128 -24.22 -22.49 1.11
N LYS A 129 -23.07 -22.87 1.68
CA LYS A 129 -22.14 -21.93 2.31
C LYS A 129 -21.46 -21.03 1.30
N THR A 130 -21.15 -21.54 0.11
CA THR A 130 -20.58 -20.74 -0.98
C THR A 130 -21.52 -19.62 -1.41
N LEU A 131 -22.80 -19.93 -1.63
CA LEU A 131 -23.83 -18.94 -1.96
C LEU A 131 -23.99 -17.89 -0.87
N GLN A 132 -24.02 -18.32 0.41
CA GLN A 132 -24.06 -17.40 1.54
C GLN A 132 -22.88 -16.41 1.53
N ARG A 133 -21.65 -16.91 1.30
CA ARG A 133 -20.44 -16.09 1.29
C ARG A 133 -20.38 -15.12 0.11
N LEU A 134 -20.87 -15.53 -1.05
CA LEU A 134 -20.98 -14.66 -2.22
C LEU A 134 -21.93 -13.50 -1.96
N GLU A 135 -23.11 -13.79 -1.38
CA GLU A 135 -24.10 -12.77 -1.02
C GLU A 135 -23.54 -11.78 0.04
N ASP A 136 -22.94 -12.30 1.11
CA ASP A 136 -22.39 -11.49 2.21
C ASP A 136 -21.22 -10.60 1.75
N SER A 137 -20.38 -11.11 0.84
CA SER A 137 -19.20 -10.40 0.37
C SER A 137 -19.52 -9.34 -0.68
N LYS A 138 -20.61 -9.50 -1.44
CA LYS A 138 -20.94 -8.70 -2.63
C LYS A 138 -19.72 -8.59 -3.56
N LEU A 139 -19.13 -9.73 -3.89
CA LEU A 139 -17.90 -9.81 -4.66
C LEU A 139 -18.04 -9.05 -5.99
N VAL A 140 -17.13 -8.09 -6.21
CA VAL A 140 -17.13 -7.25 -7.42
C VAL A 140 -16.31 -7.90 -8.54
N GLN A 141 -15.25 -8.62 -8.19
CA GLN A 141 -14.39 -9.32 -9.14
C GLN A 141 -15.12 -10.50 -9.79
N PRO A 142 -14.88 -10.78 -11.08
CA PRO A 142 -15.30 -12.04 -11.67
C PRO A 142 -14.70 -13.24 -10.92
N ALA A 143 -15.50 -14.27 -10.71
CA ALA A 143 -15.05 -15.51 -10.10
C ALA A 143 -14.82 -16.62 -11.15
N MET A 144 -13.92 -17.53 -10.83
CA MET A 144 -13.75 -18.79 -11.56
C MET A 144 -14.29 -19.92 -10.68
N PHE A 145 -15.47 -20.42 -11.01
CA PHE A 145 -16.20 -21.38 -10.18
C PHE A 145 -15.81 -22.79 -10.55
N GLN A 146 -14.95 -23.41 -9.74
CA GLN A 146 -14.56 -24.80 -9.91
C GLN A 146 -15.71 -25.70 -9.41
N LEU A 147 -16.41 -26.35 -10.33
CA LEU A 147 -17.54 -27.24 -10.05
C LEU A 147 -17.01 -28.65 -9.81
N SER A 148 -17.58 -29.35 -8.81
CA SER A 148 -17.24 -30.75 -8.57
C SER A 148 -18.45 -31.58 -8.15
N GLY A 149 -18.64 -32.74 -8.77
CA GLY A 149 -19.70 -33.70 -8.44
C GLY A 149 -20.20 -34.52 -9.62
N THR A 150 -21.29 -35.26 -9.41
CA THR A 150 -21.98 -35.99 -10.47
C THR A 150 -22.60 -35.04 -11.50
N ASN A 151 -22.89 -35.56 -12.68
CA ASN A 151 -23.65 -34.89 -13.74
C ASN A 151 -24.86 -34.05 -13.28
N VAL A 152 -25.67 -34.60 -12.37
CA VAL A 152 -26.85 -33.90 -11.81
C VAL A 152 -26.44 -32.76 -10.89
N GLU A 153 -25.42 -32.99 -10.06
CA GLU A 153 -24.89 -31.99 -9.13
C GLU A 153 -24.20 -30.85 -9.87
N LEU A 154 -23.45 -31.12 -10.94
CA LEU A 154 -22.83 -30.09 -11.78
C LEU A 154 -23.88 -29.10 -12.33
N ILE A 155 -25.01 -29.62 -12.84
CA ILE A 155 -26.13 -28.78 -13.32
C ILE A 155 -26.76 -27.98 -12.17
N GLU A 156 -26.96 -28.60 -11.01
CA GLU A 156 -27.53 -27.95 -9.82
C GLU A 156 -26.65 -26.79 -9.34
N ILE A 157 -25.34 -27.04 -9.18
CA ILE A 157 -24.34 -26.07 -8.74
C ILE A 157 -24.20 -24.95 -9.77
N ALA A 158 -24.04 -25.30 -11.05
CA ALA A 158 -23.92 -24.31 -12.12
C ALA A 158 -25.16 -23.40 -12.16
N ARG A 159 -26.37 -23.96 -12.07
CA ARG A 159 -27.62 -23.19 -12.05
C ARG A 159 -27.68 -22.22 -10.88
N ALA A 160 -27.27 -22.67 -9.69
CA ALA A 160 -27.25 -21.84 -8.50
C ALA A 160 -26.23 -20.67 -8.61
N LEU A 161 -25.12 -20.89 -9.31
CA LEU A 161 -24.07 -19.88 -9.52
C LEU A 161 -24.33 -18.97 -10.73
N LYS A 162 -25.34 -19.27 -11.55
CA LYS A 162 -25.73 -18.48 -12.73
C LYS A 162 -25.82 -16.97 -12.46
N PRO A 163 -26.43 -16.48 -11.35
CA PRO A 163 -26.59 -15.05 -11.09
C PRO A 163 -25.30 -14.29 -10.81
N TYR A 164 -24.20 -14.97 -10.46
CA TYR A 164 -22.96 -14.32 -10.03
C TYR A 164 -22.01 -14.11 -11.21
N ASN A 165 -21.25 -13.02 -11.20
CA ASN A 165 -20.30 -12.71 -12.28
C ASN A 165 -19.11 -13.68 -12.27
N GLY A 166 -18.79 -14.31 -13.40
CA GLY A 166 -17.72 -15.30 -13.46
C GLY A 166 -17.85 -16.32 -14.59
N VAL A 167 -16.95 -17.30 -14.58
CA VAL A 167 -16.90 -18.46 -15.49
C VAL A 167 -16.99 -19.76 -14.70
N TYR A 168 -17.39 -20.86 -15.35
CA TYR A 168 -17.30 -22.19 -14.76
C TYR A 168 -15.97 -22.84 -15.10
N GLU A 169 -15.52 -23.71 -14.21
CA GLU A 169 -14.35 -24.53 -14.34
C GLU A 169 -14.69 -25.96 -13.91
N ILE A 170 -14.28 -26.96 -14.68
CA ILE A 170 -14.56 -28.38 -14.40
C ILE A 170 -13.26 -29.17 -14.56
N ASP A 171 -12.95 -30.06 -13.62
CA ASP A 171 -11.81 -30.97 -13.75
C ASP A 171 -12.04 -31.95 -14.90
N TYR A 172 -11.02 -32.18 -15.73
CA TYR A 172 -11.14 -33.12 -16.86
C TYR A 172 -11.61 -34.51 -16.44
N ASN A 173 -11.18 -34.99 -15.27
CA ASN A 173 -11.55 -36.32 -14.77
C ASN A 173 -13.02 -36.40 -14.31
N GLU A 174 -13.68 -35.27 -14.13
CA GLU A 174 -15.10 -35.19 -13.79
C GLU A 174 -16.01 -35.07 -15.03
N ILE A 175 -15.44 -34.93 -16.22
CA ILE A 175 -16.22 -34.84 -17.46
C ILE A 175 -16.68 -36.24 -17.87
N ASP A 176 -18.00 -36.44 -17.89
CA ASP A 176 -18.62 -37.62 -18.47
C ASP A 176 -18.72 -37.51 -20.01
N PHE A 177 -17.72 -38.07 -20.70
CA PHE A 177 -17.68 -38.12 -22.16
C PHE A 177 -18.81 -38.94 -22.80
N THR A 178 -19.54 -39.75 -22.03
CA THR A 178 -20.71 -40.46 -22.54
C THR A 178 -21.96 -39.57 -22.59
N ASN A 179 -21.95 -38.45 -21.86
CA ASN A 179 -23.08 -37.53 -21.74
C ASN A 179 -22.65 -36.05 -21.88
N ILE A 180 -22.10 -35.71 -23.04
CA ILE A 180 -21.57 -34.36 -23.36
C ILE A 180 -22.68 -33.28 -23.38
N ASP A 181 -23.95 -33.66 -23.50
CA ASP A 181 -25.09 -32.73 -23.50
C ASP A 181 -25.17 -31.89 -22.20
N ILE A 182 -24.56 -32.35 -21.12
CA ILE A 182 -24.43 -31.62 -19.87
C ILE A 182 -23.55 -30.38 -20.03
N LEU A 183 -22.40 -30.52 -20.68
CA LEU A 183 -21.52 -29.39 -20.99
C LEU A 183 -22.25 -28.38 -21.87
N ARG A 184 -23.02 -28.85 -22.87
CA ARG A 184 -23.86 -27.98 -23.70
C ARG A 184 -24.84 -27.18 -22.84
N SER A 185 -25.53 -27.83 -21.91
CA SER A 185 -26.53 -27.20 -21.03
C SER A 185 -25.91 -26.14 -20.11
N ILE A 186 -24.74 -26.42 -19.53
CA ILE A 186 -24.03 -25.50 -18.63
C ILE A 186 -23.44 -24.33 -19.42
N ARG A 187 -22.95 -24.58 -20.63
CA ARG A 187 -22.35 -23.59 -21.53
C ARG A 187 -23.31 -22.48 -21.95
N GLU A 188 -24.62 -22.77 -21.99
CA GLU A 188 -25.66 -21.75 -22.22
C GLU A 188 -25.70 -20.67 -21.13
N TRP A 189 -25.15 -20.94 -19.94
CA TRP A 189 -25.18 -20.00 -18.83
C TRP A 189 -23.89 -19.20 -18.69
N LYS A 190 -22.72 -19.84 -18.81
CA LYS A 190 -21.40 -19.20 -18.73
C LYS A 190 -20.35 -19.96 -19.54
N SER A 191 -19.23 -19.30 -19.81
CA SER A 191 -18.00 -19.91 -20.31
C SER A 191 -17.52 -21.04 -19.42
N ILE A 192 -17.04 -22.12 -20.03
CA ILE A 192 -16.51 -23.30 -19.35
C ILE A 192 -15.02 -23.39 -19.61
N TYR A 193 -14.25 -23.55 -18.55
CA TYR A 193 -12.85 -23.95 -18.60
C TYR A 193 -12.70 -25.39 -18.13
N VAL A 194 -11.75 -26.10 -18.73
CA VAL A 194 -11.38 -27.45 -18.30
C VAL A 194 -10.06 -27.41 -17.55
N ARG A 195 -10.02 -27.91 -16.32
CA ARG A 195 -8.80 -28.04 -15.54
C ARG A 195 -8.10 -29.35 -15.85
N VAL A 196 -6.80 -29.27 -16.12
CA VAL A 196 -5.95 -30.43 -16.37
C VAL A 196 -4.60 -30.24 -15.65
N PRO A 197 -4.10 -31.21 -14.90
CA PRO A 197 -2.72 -31.16 -14.38
C PRO A 197 -1.73 -31.03 -15.54
N GLY A 198 -0.74 -30.14 -15.44
CA GLY A 198 0.13 -29.83 -16.58
C GLY A 198 0.89 -31.01 -17.16
N ASN A 199 1.25 -32.01 -16.35
CA ASN A 199 1.91 -33.24 -16.81
C ASN A 199 0.97 -34.29 -17.45
N GLN A 200 -0.34 -34.00 -17.51
CA GLN A 200 -1.35 -34.87 -18.09
C GLN A 200 -1.95 -34.30 -19.38
N ILE A 201 -1.61 -33.06 -19.76
CA ILE A 201 -2.24 -32.38 -20.89
C ILE A 201 -2.09 -33.11 -22.23
N GLU A 202 -0.98 -33.80 -22.45
CA GLU A 202 -0.74 -34.57 -23.67
C GLU A 202 -1.53 -35.89 -23.70
N LYS A 203 -2.08 -36.30 -22.55
CA LYS A 203 -2.81 -37.57 -22.38
C LYS A 203 -4.33 -37.38 -22.45
N VAL A 204 -4.80 -36.13 -22.48
CA VAL A 204 -6.22 -35.81 -22.55
C VAL A 204 -6.65 -35.50 -23.98
N ASP A 205 -7.85 -35.93 -24.35
CA ASP A 205 -8.46 -35.57 -25.63
C ASP A 205 -9.52 -34.49 -25.40
N LEU A 206 -9.20 -33.27 -25.83
CA LEU A 206 -10.13 -32.14 -25.74
C LEU A 206 -10.95 -31.95 -27.03
N HIS A 207 -10.60 -32.62 -28.14
CA HIS A 207 -11.24 -32.38 -29.44
C HIS A 207 -12.76 -32.60 -29.40
N SER A 208 -13.19 -33.63 -28.66
CA SER A 208 -14.61 -33.97 -28.49
C SER A 208 -15.42 -32.90 -27.76
N ILE A 209 -14.77 -32.04 -26.97
CA ILE A 209 -15.42 -31.04 -26.11
C ILE A 209 -15.09 -29.58 -26.46
N ILE A 210 -14.17 -29.32 -27.41
CA ILE A 210 -13.83 -27.97 -27.91
C ILE A 210 -15.06 -27.09 -28.15
N PRO A 211 -16.16 -27.55 -28.79
CA PRO A 211 -17.32 -26.70 -29.05
C PRO A 211 -18.01 -26.15 -27.79
N TYR A 212 -17.78 -26.77 -26.64
CA TYR A 212 -18.45 -26.46 -25.38
C TYR A 212 -17.56 -25.70 -24.39
N ILE A 213 -16.27 -25.58 -24.66
CA ILE A 213 -15.29 -25.00 -23.74
C ILE A 213 -14.65 -23.75 -24.34
N THR A 214 -14.29 -22.80 -23.48
CA THR A 214 -13.65 -21.54 -23.83
C THR A 214 -12.13 -21.62 -23.66
N GLY A 215 -11.66 -22.45 -22.73
CA GLY A 215 -10.24 -22.56 -22.45
C GLY A 215 -9.87 -23.71 -21.52
N VAL A 216 -8.57 -23.79 -21.24
CA VAL A 216 -7.96 -24.80 -20.39
C VAL A 216 -7.26 -24.10 -19.22
N VAL A 217 -7.45 -24.62 -18.01
CA VAL A 217 -6.65 -24.29 -16.84
C VAL A 217 -5.61 -25.37 -16.66
N ILE A 218 -4.34 -25.00 -16.80
CA ILE A 218 -3.23 -25.90 -16.55
C ILE A 218 -2.88 -25.80 -15.06
N ASP A 219 -3.14 -26.87 -14.32
CA ASP A 219 -2.93 -26.91 -12.87
C ASP A 219 -1.51 -27.39 -12.52
N GLU A 220 -1.03 -26.93 -11.37
CA GLU A 220 0.24 -27.37 -10.80
C GLU A 220 0.20 -28.85 -10.44
N VAL A 221 1.34 -29.51 -10.62
CA VAL A 221 1.58 -30.87 -10.16
C VAL A 221 2.02 -30.83 -8.70
N GLN A 222 1.29 -31.55 -7.85
CA GLN A 222 1.59 -31.58 -6.42
C GLN A 222 2.95 -32.20 -6.12
N GLY A 223 3.60 -31.67 -5.08
CA GLY A 223 4.91 -32.15 -4.60
C GLY A 223 6.09 -31.68 -5.43
N LEU A 224 5.88 -31.04 -6.58
CA LEU A 224 6.95 -30.42 -7.35
C LEU A 224 7.25 -29.00 -6.85
N ASP A 225 8.48 -28.54 -7.09
CA ASP A 225 8.86 -27.17 -6.79
C ASP A 225 8.32 -26.19 -7.87
N THR A 226 8.43 -24.89 -7.57
CA THR A 226 7.95 -23.83 -8.45
C THR A 226 8.59 -23.88 -9.85
N LEU A 227 9.87 -24.20 -9.96
CA LEU A 227 10.58 -24.18 -11.25
C LEU A 227 10.18 -25.37 -12.12
N ALA A 228 9.99 -26.53 -11.51
CA ALA A 228 9.46 -27.72 -12.16
C ALA A 228 8.03 -27.46 -12.67
N ASN A 229 7.15 -26.90 -11.82
CA ASN A 229 5.80 -26.52 -12.24
C ASN A 229 5.83 -25.46 -13.35
N LEU A 230 6.69 -24.45 -13.27
CA LEU A 230 6.85 -23.44 -14.32
C LEU A 230 7.29 -24.07 -15.66
N ALA A 231 8.21 -25.03 -15.65
CA ALA A 231 8.65 -25.74 -16.85
C ALA A 231 7.49 -26.55 -17.47
N ILE A 232 6.80 -27.35 -16.64
CA ILE A 232 5.65 -28.15 -17.05
C ILE A 232 4.54 -27.25 -17.64
N HIS A 233 4.22 -26.12 -17.00
CA HIS A 233 3.23 -25.18 -17.53
C HIS A 233 3.61 -24.69 -18.93
N LYS A 234 4.88 -24.36 -19.18
CA LYS A 234 5.32 -23.89 -20.51
C LYS A 234 5.23 -24.96 -21.58
N GLU A 235 5.64 -26.17 -21.26
CA GLU A 235 5.52 -27.33 -22.16
C GLU A 235 4.04 -27.58 -22.49
N ALA A 236 3.18 -27.59 -21.46
CA ALA A 236 1.75 -27.77 -21.60
C ALA A 236 1.06 -26.67 -22.42
N MET A 237 1.43 -25.40 -22.21
CA MET A 237 0.91 -24.29 -23.02
C MET A 237 1.36 -24.38 -24.46
N THR A 238 2.62 -24.75 -24.71
CA THR A 238 3.14 -24.93 -26.07
C THR A 238 2.38 -26.04 -26.79
N TYR A 239 2.12 -27.15 -26.11
CA TYR A 239 1.27 -28.23 -26.63
C TYR A 239 -0.14 -27.74 -26.95
N CYS A 240 -0.81 -27.04 -26.03
CA CYS A 240 -2.15 -26.52 -26.25
C CYS A 240 -2.22 -25.51 -27.40
N GLN A 241 -1.21 -24.67 -27.58
CA GLN A 241 -1.17 -23.72 -28.69
C GLN A 241 -1.06 -24.40 -30.05
N ASN A 242 -0.39 -25.55 -30.11
CA ASN A 242 -0.24 -26.33 -31.34
C ASN A 242 -1.50 -27.17 -31.64
N GLU A 243 -2.01 -27.91 -30.66
CA GLU A 243 -3.13 -28.85 -30.85
C GLU A 243 -4.50 -28.18 -30.73
N TYR A 244 -4.61 -27.14 -29.89
CA TYR A 244 -5.88 -26.49 -29.53
C TYR A 244 -5.80 -24.95 -29.63
N PRO A 245 -5.39 -24.37 -30.79
CA PRO A 245 -5.07 -22.94 -30.93
C PRO A 245 -6.23 -21.97 -30.64
N SER A 246 -7.48 -22.45 -30.64
CA SER A 246 -8.66 -21.64 -30.33
C SER A 246 -8.95 -21.49 -28.84
N LEU A 247 -8.34 -22.31 -27.99
CA LEU A 247 -8.60 -22.34 -26.55
C LEU A 247 -7.78 -21.26 -25.82
N ARG A 248 -8.44 -20.57 -24.89
CA ARG A 248 -7.78 -19.66 -23.95
C ARG A 248 -7.00 -20.44 -22.90
N LEU A 249 -5.92 -19.86 -22.40
CA LEU A 249 -5.02 -20.54 -21.47
C LEU A 249 -4.98 -19.81 -20.13
N ALA A 250 -5.17 -20.57 -19.05
CA ALA A 250 -4.91 -20.09 -17.71
C ALA A 250 -4.01 -21.08 -16.97
N THR A 251 -3.28 -20.60 -15.96
CA THR A 251 -2.36 -21.44 -15.17
C THR A 251 -2.62 -21.29 -13.68
N VAL A 252 -2.43 -22.33 -12.90
CA VAL A 252 -2.52 -22.30 -11.43
C VAL A 252 -1.19 -22.74 -10.84
N GLY A 253 -0.60 -21.92 -9.96
CA GLY A 253 0.69 -22.23 -9.32
C GLY A 253 1.90 -22.00 -10.23
N GLY A 254 3.10 -22.37 -9.74
CA GLY A 254 4.36 -22.17 -10.48
C GLY A 254 4.83 -20.71 -10.56
N VAL A 255 4.30 -19.83 -9.70
CA VAL A 255 4.62 -18.40 -9.68
C VAL A 255 5.05 -17.96 -8.29
N LYS A 256 6.37 -17.82 -8.09
CA LYS A 256 6.95 -17.32 -6.84
C LYS A 256 7.43 -15.88 -6.96
N GLU A 257 7.76 -15.41 -8.15
CA GLU A 257 8.26 -14.07 -8.39
C GLU A 257 7.74 -13.49 -9.71
N PRO A 258 7.76 -12.15 -9.89
CA PRO A 258 7.22 -11.51 -11.09
C PRO A 258 7.76 -12.06 -12.41
N ASP A 259 9.01 -12.51 -12.44
CA ASP A 259 9.62 -13.12 -13.63
C ASP A 259 8.91 -14.41 -14.06
N ASN A 260 8.44 -15.24 -13.11
CA ASN A 260 7.71 -16.47 -13.44
C ASN A 260 6.37 -16.12 -14.13
N ALA A 261 5.65 -15.13 -13.60
CA ALA A 261 4.41 -14.65 -14.20
C ALA A 261 4.63 -14.10 -15.61
N ILE A 262 5.64 -13.25 -15.80
CA ILE A 262 5.99 -12.70 -17.12
C ILE A 262 6.32 -13.82 -18.10
N GLN A 263 7.08 -14.83 -17.67
CA GLN A 263 7.37 -15.98 -18.52
C GLN A 263 6.10 -16.69 -18.95
N LEU A 264 5.13 -16.92 -18.06
CA LEU A 264 3.85 -17.56 -18.42
C LEU A 264 3.02 -16.70 -19.39
N PHE A 265 2.92 -15.39 -19.15
CA PHE A 265 2.23 -14.47 -20.06
C PHE A 265 2.90 -14.42 -21.44
N ASN A 266 4.23 -14.39 -21.51
CA ASN A 266 4.97 -14.44 -22.78
C ASN A 266 4.79 -15.77 -23.52
N HIS A 267 4.44 -16.86 -22.82
CA HIS A 267 4.07 -18.14 -23.42
C HIS A 267 2.57 -18.24 -23.73
N GLY A 268 1.80 -17.16 -23.60
CA GLY A 268 0.42 -17.06 -24.06
C GLY A 268 -0.66 -17.39 -23.03
N ALA A 269 -0.35 -17.39 -21.74
CA ALA A 269 -1.38 -17.39 -20.70
C ALA A 269 -2.21 -16.09 -20.77
N ASP A 270 -3.54 -16.19 -20.70
CA ASP A 270 -4.44 -15.06 -20.54
C ASP A 270 -4.61 -14.67 -19.07
N LEU A 271 -4.69 -15.67 -18.19
CA LEU A 271 -4.87 -15.53 -16.74
C LEU A 271 -3.87 -16.41 -15.98
N LEU A 272 -3.45 -15.98 -14.79
CA LEU A 272 -2.71 -16.83 -13.86
C LEU A 272 -3.33 -16.76 -12.47
N PHE A 273 -3.35 -17.87 -11.75
CA PHE A 273 -3.87 -17.98 -10.40
C PHE A 273 -2.74 -18.34 -9.43
N LEU A 274 -2.54 -17.49 -8.42
CA LEU A 274 -1.49 -17.69 -7.43
C LEU A 274 -1.91 -18.75 -6.40
N SER A 275 -1.08 -19.78 -6.23
CA SER A 275 -1.27 -20.92 -5.31
C SER A 275 -0.28 -20.86 -4.13
N GLY A 276 0.23 -22.00 -3.65
CA GLY A 276 1.02 -22.12 -2.42
C GLY A 276 2.20 -21.14 -2.29
N GLU A 277 2.86 -20.80 -3.39
CA GLU A 277 3.97 -19.84 -3.40
C GLU A 277 3.55 -18.44 -2.92
N TYR A 278 2.30 -18.04 -3.16
CA TYR A 278 1.75 -16.78 -2.69
C TYR A 278 1.85 -16.63 -1.17
N VAL A 279 1.62 -17.72 -0.43
CA VAL A 279 1.69 -17.70 1.03
C VAL A 279 3.11 -17.44 1.52
N GLU A 280 4.11 -17.98 0.82
CA GLU A 280 5.51 -17.76 1.19
C GLU A 280 5.97 -16.35 0.86
N VAL A 281 5.62 -15.88 -0.33
CA VAL A 281 6.12 -14.64 -0.92
C VAL A 281 5.37 -13.43 -0.37
N GLY A 282 4.11 -13.61 -0.04
CA GLY A 282 3.28 -12.62 0.62
C GLY A 282 2.37 -11.85 -0.33
N PRO A 283 1.48 -11.05 0.28
CA PRO A 283 0.36 -10.39 -0.38
C PRO A 283 0.75 -9.27 -1.37
N GLY A 284 2.00 -8.81 -1.40
CA GLY A 284 2.46 -7.87 -2.41
C GLY A 284 2.83 -8.50 -3.75
N LEU A 285 2.71 -9.83 -3.93
CA LEU A 285 3.05 -10.48 -5.19
C LEU A 285 2.17 -10.03 -6.39
N PRO A 286 0.83 -9.93 -6.28
CA PRO A 286 -0.02 -9.42 -7.38
C PRO A 286 0.44 -8.03 -7.83
N LYS A 287 0.64 -7.11 -6.87
CA LYS A 287 1.20 -5.77 -7.11
C LYS A 287 2.46 -5.81 -7.97
N ARG A 288 3.44 -6.59 -7.51
CA ARG A 288 4.76 -6.66 -8.14
C ARG A 288 4.69 -7.29 -9.52
N ILE A 289 3.75 -8.21 -9.76
CA ILE A 289 3.48 -8.76 -11.09
C ILE A 289 2.94 -7.67 -12.02
N TYR A 290 1.90 -6.93 -11.63
CA TYR A 290 1.36 -5.84 -12.45
C TYR A 290 2.36 -4.72 -12.70
N GLU A 291 3.09 -4.28 -11.67
CA GLU A 291 4.15 -3.27 -11.81
C GLU A 291 5.29 -3.74 -12.73
N ALA A 292 5.53 -5.05 -12.81
CA ALA A 292 6.57 -5.64 -13.65
C ALA A 292 6.14 -5.80 -15.12
N ILE A 293 4.87 -6.13 -15.36
CA ILE A 293 4.28 -6.29 -16.70
C ILE A 293 3.95 -4.94 -17.33
N ASN A 294 3.65 -3.92 -16.51
CA ASN A 294 3.25 -2.61 -16.99
C ASN A 294 4.34 -1.97 -17.87
N ASP A 295 4.19 -2.14 -19.18
CA ASP A 295 5.12 -1.66 -20.19
C ASP A 295 4.57 -0.43 -20.93
N SER A 296 3.63 0.30 -20.30
CA SER A 296 2.97 1.47 -20.91
C SER A 296 3.96 2.42 -21.61
N ALA A 297 3.69 2.69 -22.89
CA ALA A 297 4.57 3.41 -23.79
C ALA A 297 5.01 4.79 -23.25
N PHE A 298 5.99 5.41 -23.92
CA PHE A 298 6.31 6.81 -23.68
C PHE A 298 5.05 7.66 -23.88
N GLN A 299 4.68 8.44 -22.86
CA GLN A 299 3.51 9.29 -22.86
C GLN A 299 3.91 10.68 -22.37
N GLU A 300 3.29 11.72 -22.95
CA GLU A 300 3.66 13.12 -22.71
C GLU A 300 3.65 13.49 -21.22
N GLU A 301 4.49 14.47 -20.85
CA GLU A 301 4.51 15.03 -19.51
C GLU A 301 3.12 15.51 -19.09
N SER A 302 2.70 15.18 -17.87
CA SER A 302 1.42 15.65 -17.36
C SER A 302 1.42 17.18 -17.27
N ARG A 303 0.24 17.80 -17.43
CA ARG A 303 0.11 19.24 -17.22
C ARG A 303 -0.03 19.53 -15.72
N GLY A 304 0.49 20.67 -15.27
CA GLY A 304 0.28 21.15 -13.90
C GLY A 304 1.33 20.74 -12.86
N TRP A 305 2.28 19.84 -13.18
CA TRP A 305 3.38 19.52 -12.25
C TRP A 305 4.18 20.77 -11.85
N LYS A 306 4.41 21.71 -12.78
CA LYS A 306 5.09 22.98 -12.48
C LYS A 306 4.40 23.79 -11.38
N ASP A 307 3.08 23.78 -11.33
CA ASP A 307 2.32 24.50 -10.30
C ASP A 307 2.51 23.83 -8.92
N TYR A 308 2.49 22.49 -8.84
CA TYR A 308 2.85 21.78 -7.60
C TYR A 308 4.33 21.95 -7.21
N PHE A 309 5.22 22.06 -8.19
CA PHE A 309 6.63 22.34 -7.93
C PHE A 309 6.80 23.73 -7.30
N LEU A 310 6.15 24.76 -7.86
CA LEU A 310 6.15 26.12 -7.30
C LEU A 310 5.53 26.16 -5.90
N PHE A 311 4.45 25.40 -5.67
CA PHE A 311 3.88 25.24 -4.33
C PHE A 311 4.92 24.71 -3.33
N GLY A 312 5.64 23.63 -3.66
CA GLY A 312 6.73 23.12 -2.82
C GLY A 312 7.90 24.08 -2.66
N LEU A 313 8.26 24.81 -3.72
CA LEU A 313 9.32 25.81 -3.70
C LEU A 313 9.01 26.95 -2.74
N PHE A 314 7.78 27.49 -2.77
CA PHE A 314 7.38 28.55 -1.86
C PHE A 314 7.31 28.07 -0.41
N ILE A 315 6.94 26.80 -0.17
CA ILE A 315 7.06 26.21 1.18
C ILE A 315 8.50 26.19 1.66
N MET A 316 9.44 25.77 0.80
CA MET A 316 10.87 25.76 1.14
C MET A 316 11.39 27.18 1.42
N ILE A 317 11.01 28.17 0.60
CA ILE A 317 11.39 29.58 0.81
C ILE A 317 10.82 30.10 2.15
N GLY A 318 9.55 29.82 2.45
CA GLY A 318 8.94 30.14 3.74
C GLY A 318 9.71 29.52 4.91
N GLY A 319 10.11 28.26 4.78
CA GLY A 319 10.95 27.57 5.77
C GLY A 319 12.34 28.20 5.93
N LEU A 320 12.98 28.63 4.84
CA LEU A 320 14.27 29.34 4.90
C LEU A 320 14.14 30.70 5.60
N ILE A 321 13.08 31.45 5.31
CA ILE A 321 12.78 32.72 6.00
C ILE A 321 12.55 32.45 7.49
N ALA A 322 11.72 31.46 7.84
CA ALA A 322 11.46 31.06 9.23
C ALA A 322 12.75 30.64 9.95
N LEU A 323 13.66 29.92 9.27
CA LEU A 323 14.95 29.54 9.82
C LEU A 323 15.81 30.77 10.14
N VAL A 324 15.93 31.71 9.21
CA VAL A 324 16.67 32.96 9.42
C VAL A 324 16.07 33.76 10.58
N LEU A 325 14.74 33.88 10.64
CA LEU A 325 14.05 34.57 11.75
C LEU A 325 14.31 33.86 13.08
N SER A 326 14.24 32.53 13.14
CA SER A 326 14.50 31.77 14.37
C SER A 326 15.93 31.93 14.91
N LEU A 327 16.91 32.20 14.03
CA LEU A 327 18.31 32.41 14.40
C LEU A 327 18.63 33.88 14.77
N THR A 328 17.78 34.83 14.36
CA THR A 328 18.06 36.27 14.48
C THR A 328 17.07 36.99 15.39
N SER A 329 15.78 36.84 15.14
CA SER A 329 14.68 37.53 15.81
C SER A 329 13.65 36.50 16.29
N ILE A 330 13.87 36.00 17.52
CA ILE A 330 13.02 34.98 18.15
C ILE A 330 11.59 35.50 18.33
N VAL A 331 11.43 36.77 18.73
CA VAL A 331 10.15 37.46 18.92
C VAL A 331 10.06 38.54 17.86
N LEU A 332 8.99 38.50 17.06
CA LEU A 332 8.76 39.44 15.96
C LEU A 332 8.00 40.68 16.48
N PRO A 333 8.09 41.84 15.81
CA PRO A 333 7.43 43.07 16.28
C PRO A 333 5.91 42.92 16.48
N TYR A 334 5.25 42.06 15.70
CA TYR A 334 3.82 41.79 15.89
C TYR A 334 3.55 40.87 17.09
N ASP A 335 4.46 39.93 17.41
CA ASP A 335 4.37 39.12 18.63
C ASP A 335 4.40 40.06 19.86
N GLU A 336 5.31 41.04 19.90
CA GLU A 336 5.40 42.05 20.97
C GLU A 336 4.12 42.89 21.05
N SER A 337 3.57 43.30 19.90
CA SER A 337 2.34 44.09 19.84
C SER A 337 1.12 43.32 20.38
N PHE A 338 1.05 42.02 20.10
CA PHE A 338 -0.02 41.16 20.57
C PHE A 338 0.11 40.91 22.08
N MET A 339 1.31 40.52 22.52
CA MET A 339 1.60 40.28 23.94
C MET A 339 1.55 41.56 24.78
N GLN A 340 1.65 42.74 24.15
CA GLN A 340 1.85 44.03 24.83
C GLN A 340 3.06 44.00 25.76
N LEU A 341 4.10 43.28 25.34
CA LEU A 341 5.30 42.99 26.12
C LEU A 341 6.52 43.07 25.21
N PRO A 342 7.49 43.96 25.47
CA PRO A 342 8.72 44.02 24.69
C PRO A 342 9.60 42.81 25.00
N ARG A 343 10.40 42.39 24.01
CA ARG A 343 11.34 41.26 24.14
C ARG A 343 12.30 41.42 25.33
N GLU A 344 12.72 42.64 25.64
CA GLU A 344 13.64 42.92 26.75
C GLU A 344 13.04 42.53 28.10
N GLU A 345 11.75 42.80 28.31
CA GLU A 345 11.05 42.39 29.53
C GLU A 345 10.88 40.86 29.60
N LEU A 346 10.63 40.20 28.48
CA LEU A 346 10.57 38.74 28.43
C LEU A 346 11.93 38.09 28.74
N LEU A 347 13.03 38.70 28.28
CA LEU A 347 14.39 38.27 28.57
C LEU A 347 14.74 38.43 30.05
N LEU A 348 14.31 39.52 30.67
CA LEU A 348 14.45 39.75 32.11
C LEU A 348 13.59 38.80 32.94
N PHE A 349 12.41 38.43 32.45
CA PHE A 349 11.52 37.47 33.12
C PHE A 349 12.11 36.06 33.13
N ASN A 350 12.44 35.52 31.95
CA ASN A 350 13.12 34.24 31.82
C ASN A 350 13.73 34.06 30.41
N GLU A 351 15.06 34.13 30.31
CA GLU A 351 15.78 33.91 29.05
C GLU A 351 15.48 32.55 28.39
N ARG A 352 15.20 31.50 29.18
CA ARG A 352 15.00 30.14 28.67
C ARG A 352 13.68 30.01 27.92
N LEU A 353 12.71 30.86 28.22
CA LEU A 353 11.45 30.89 27.52
C LEU A 353 11.62 31.39 26.07
N LEU A 354 12.49 32.37 25.84
CA LEU A 354 12.88 32.80 24.50
C LEU A 354 13.54 31.66 23.72
N TRP A 355 14.51 30.97 24.34
CA TRP A 355 15.19 29.84 23.69
C TRP A 355 14.25 28.67 23.39
N PHE A 356 13.27 28.45 24.25
CA PHE A 356 12.21 27.46 24.03
C PHE A 356 11.34 27.80 22.81
N MET A 357 10.92 29.05 22.66
CA MET A 357 10.20 29.53 21.47
C MET A 357 11.07 29.40 20.20
N ALA A 358 12.36 29.75 20.30
CA ALA A 358 13.30 29.60 19.20
C ALA A 358 13.43 28.14 18.76
N HIS A 359 13.39 27.20 19.71
CA HIS A 359 13.40 25.76 19.43
C HIS A 359 12.20 25.32 18.59
N ASP A 360 10.98 25.75 18.95
CA ASP A 360 9.77 25.36 18.22
C ASP A 360 9.79 25.94 16.79
N ARG A 361 10.18 27.22 16.66
CA ARG A 361 10.29 27.92 15.36
C ARG A 361 11.38 27.33 14.46
N MET A 362 12.56 27.00 14.99
CA MET A 362 13.63 26.40 14.19
C MET A 362 13.26 24.98 13.74
N THR A 363 12.60 24.20 14.59
CA THR A 363 12.15 22.85 14.26
C THR A 363 11.07 22.90 13.17
N LEU A 364 10.09 23.81 13.28
CA LEU A 364 9.12 24.09 12.22
C LEU A 364 9.80 24.47 10.90
N ALA A 365 10.78 25.37 10.94
CA ALA A 365 11.51 25.80 9.75
C ALA A 365 12.20 24.62 9.04
N GLY A 366 12.87 23.74 9.79
CA GLY A 366 13.46 22.51 9.27
C GLY A 366 12.42 21.59 8.61
N THR A 367 11.25 21.42 9.24
CA THR A 367 10.13 20.65 8.68
C THR A 367 9.58 21.26 7.39
N MET A 368 9.46 22.59 7.30
CA MET A 368 9.02 23.27 6.09
C MET A 368 10.01 23.11 4.94
N ILE A 369 11.31 23.27 5.20
CA ILE A 369 12.36 23.06 4.18
C ILE A 369 12.31 21.62 3.67
N SER A 370 12.23 20.65 4.59
CA SER A 370 12.06 19.23 4.29
C SER A 370 10.83 18.96 3.43
N GLY A 371 9.66 19.44 3.86
CA GLY A 371 8.39 19.29 3.14
C GLY A 371 8.45 19.90 1.73
N GLY A 372 9.01 21.09 1.59
CA GLY A 372 9.18 21.76 0.29
C GLY A 372 10.01 20.93 -0.69
N ILE A 373 11.14 20.34 -0.24
CA ILE A 373 11.97 19.43 -1.05
C ILE A 373 11.17 18.20 -1.48
N VAL A 374 10.41 17.59 -0.56
CA VAL A 374 9.60 16.41 -0.85
C VAL A 374 8.47 16.74 -1.85
N TYR A 375 7.75 17.85 -1.67
CA TYR A 375 6.73 18.33 -2.63
C TYR A 375 7.32 18.55 -4.03
N MET A 376 8.46 19.25 -4.13
CA MET A 376 9.13 19.50 -5.40
C MET A 376 9.57 18.19 -6.07
N THR A 377 10.10 17.24 -5.30
CA THR A 377 10.57 15.96 -5.81
C THR A 377 9.42 15.08 -6.30
N LEU A 378 8.34 14.94 -5.51
CA LEU A 378 7.12 14.24 -5.92
C LEU A 378 6.46 14.88 -7.14
N SER A 379 6.49 16.21 -7.23
CA SER A 379 5.98 16.91 -8.40
C SER A 379 6.80 16.59 -9.65
N TYR A 380 8.13 16.75 -9.57
CA TYR A 380 9.02 16.61 -10.71
C TYR A 380 9.18 15.16 -11.20
N TYR A 381 9.26 14.18 -10.31
CA TYR A 381 9.44 12.77 -10.69
C TYR A 381 8.13 11.98 -10.68
N GLY A 382 7.16 12.36 -9.86
CA GLY A 382 5.88 11.67 -9.74
C GLY A 382 4.83 12.25 -10.68
N VAL A 383 4.34 13.45 -10.34
CA VAL A 383 3.22 14.09 -11.05
C VAL A 383 3.56 14.34 -12.51
N LYS A 384 4.76 14.85 -12.81
CA LYS A 384 5.27 15.04 -14.18
C LYS A 384 5.13 13.79 -15.06
N ASN A 385 5.39 12.61 -14.48
CA ASN A 385 5.28 11.31 -15.17
C ASN A 385 3.87 10.71 -15.14
N GLY A 386 2.88 11.46 -14.63
CA GLY A 386 1.48 11.04 -14.57
C GLY A 386 1.17 10.04 -13.46
N LEU A 387 2.01 9.91 -12.43
CA LEU A 387 1.76 8.95 -11.35
C LEU A 387 0.63 9.45 -10.43
N LEU A 388 -0.49 8.71 -10.39
CA LEU A 388 -1.67 9.08 -9.62
C LEU A 388 -1.38 9.11 -8.11
N TRP A 389 -0.63 8.15 -7.59
CA TRP A 389 -0.30 8.09 -6.18
C TRP A 389 0.50 9.31 -5.71
N ALA A 390 1.42 9.82 -6.53
CA ALA A 390 2.25 10.97 -6.18
C ALA A 390 1.40 12.24 -6.08
N LYS A 391 0.47 12.41 -7.03
CA LYS A 391 -0.51 13.50 -7.01
C LYS A 391 -1.37 13.44 -5.75
N GLN A 392 -1.90 12.27 -5.41
CA GLN A 392 -2.73 12.11 -4.22
C GLN A 392 -1.94 12.31 -2.92
N ALA A 393 -0.67 11.90 -2.87
CA ALA A 393 0.19 12.15 -1.72
C ALA A 393 0.39 13.66 -1.48
N ILE A 394 0.67 14.41 -2.55
CA ILE A 394 0.75 15.88 -2.51
C ILE A 394 -0.58 16.48 -2.03
N ASP A 395 -1.70 16.08 -2.62
CA ASP A 395 -3.00 16.67 -2.29
C ASP A 395 -3.44 16.40 -0.86
N ILE A 396 -3.33 15.16 -0.39
CA ILE A 396 -3.73 14.79 0.97
C ILE A 396 -2.89 15.58 1.98
N ALA A 397 -1.56 15.63 1.79
CA ALA A 397 -0.69 16.38 2.67
C ALA A 397 -0.94 17.89 2.61
N ALA A 398 -1.19 18.44 1.42
CA ALA A 398 -1.46 19.87 1.24
C ALA A 398 -2.80 20.27 1.86
N ILE A 399 -3.87 19.48 1.65
CA ILE A 399 -5.19 19.72 2.25
C ILE A 399 -5.08 19.68 3.77
N ILE A 400 -4.40 18.67 4.34
CA ILE A 400 -4.21 18.61 5.79
C ILE A 400 -3.37 19.79 6.29
N GLY A 401 -2.34 20.19 5.55
CA GLY A 401 -1.60 21.42 5.82
C GLY A 401 -2.50 22.66 5.84
N PHE A 402 -3.36 22.81 4.82
CA PHE A 402 -4.38 23.86 4.73
C PHE A 402 -5.53 23.73 5.76
N LEU A 403 -5.69 22.61 6.44
CA LEU A 403 -6.64 22.52 7.56
C LEU A 403 -5.99 22.91 8.89
N GLY A 404 -4.65 22.98 8.94
CA GLY A 404 -3.89 23.38 10.13
C GLY A 404 -4.24 24.76 10.68
N ILE A 405 -4.72 25.70 9.85
CA ILE A 405 -5.15 27.05 10.27
C ILE A 405 -6.33 27.01 11.24
N LEU A 406 -7.15 25.95 11.18
CA LEU A 406 -8.28 25.79 12.09
C LEU A 406 -7.81 25.57 13.53
N LEU A 407 -6.58 25.07 13.72
CA LEU A 407 -5.98 25.01 15.05
C LEU A 407 -5.82 26.42 15.63
N PHE A 408 -5.54 27.45 14.82
CA PHE A 408 -5.31 28.82 15.29
C PHE A 408 -6.57 29.50 15.83
N ILE A 409 -7.76 29.06 15.42
CA ILE A 409 -9.04 29.62 15.87
C ILE A 409 -9.25 29.36 17.38
N GLY A 410 -8.63 28.31 17.95
CA GLY A 410 -8.82 27.92 19.35
C GLY A 410 -8.20 28.85 20.39
N TYR A 411 -7.26 29.74 20.03
CA TYR A 411 -6.41 30.44 21.02
C TYR A 411 -6.49 31.97 21.01
N GLY A 412 -7.24 32.55 20.07
CA GLY A 412 -7.33 34.01 19.95
C GLY A 412 -6.04 34.69 19.46
N TYR A 413 -5.02 33.93 19.05
CA TYR A 413 -3.83 34.45 18.36
C TYR A 413 -3.92 34.17 16.86
N PHE A 414 -4.02 35.24 16.07
CA PHE A 414 -4.08 35.14 14.61
C PHE A 414 -2.79 35.65 13.98
N ASP A 415 -2.01 34.74 13.44
CA ASP A 415 -0.77 35.08 12.74
C ASP A 415 -1.06 35.49 11.28
N TRP A 416 -0.97 36.80 11.02
CA TRP A 416 -1.16 37.39 9.69
C TRP A 416 -0.10 36.98 8.67
N LEU A 417 1.13 36.71 9.10
CA LEU A 417 2.20 36.26 8.21
C LEU A 417 1.91 34.84 7.71
N HIS A 418 1.42 33.97 8.59
CA HIS A 418 0.96 32.64 8.23
C HIS A 418 -0.25 32.69 7.28
N LEU A 419 -1.24 33.56 7.53
CA LEU A 419 -2.36 33.75 6.59
C LEU A 419 -1.86 34.21 5.21
N LEU A 420 -0.97 35.20 5.17
CA LEU A 420 -0.40 35.72 3.93
C LEU A 420 0.32 34.60 3.16
N PHE A 421 1.15 33.82 3.86
CA PHE A 421 1.85 32.67 3.30
C PHE A 421 0.86 31.69 2.63
N TRP A 422 -0.28 31.42 3.26
CA TRP A 422 -1.30 30.54 2.72
C TRP A 422 -2.02 31.11 1.49
N ILE A 423 -2.36 32.39 1.53
CA ILE A 423 -2.97 33.10 0.39
C ILE A 423 -2.04 33.06 -0.83
N VAL A 424 -0.71 33.15 -0.61
CA VAL A 424 0.28 33.02 -1.68
C VAL A 424 0.35 31.59 -2.23
N LEU A 425 0.27 30.57 -1.38
CA LEU A 425 0.36 29.17 -1.79
C LEU A 425 -0.89 28.65 -2.52
N LEU A 426 -2.07 29.06 -2.06
CA LEU A 426 -3.36 28.49 -2.49
C LEU A 426 -3.58 28.52 -4.02
N PRO A 427 -3.28 29.61 -4.76
CA PRO A 427 -3.46 29.64 -6.22
C PRO A 427 -2.62 28.60 -6.96
N PHE A 428 -1.39 28.34 -6.52
CA PHE A 428 -0.51 27.36 -7.14
C PHE A 428 -1.02 25.94 -6.88
N TYR A 429 -1.44 25.66 -5.65
CA TYR A 429 -2.06 24.39 -5.30
C TYR A 429 -3.33 24.13 -6.13
N LEU A 430 -4.28 25.08 -6.16
CA LEU A 430 -5.54 24.93 -6.89
C LEU A 430 -5.32 24.75 -8.40
N ARG A 431 -4.38 25.51 -8.99
CA ARG A 431 -4.05 25.37 -10.41
C ARG A 431 -3.44 24.00 -10.72
N GLY A 432 -2.54 23.51 -9.86
CA GLY A 432 -1.99 22.16 -9.94
C GLY A 432 -3.07 21.09 -9.85
N TYR A 433 -3.96 21.20 -8.85
CA TYR A 433 -5.07 20.28 -8.63
C TYR A 433 -6.00 20.18 -9.84
N VAL A 434 -6.41 21.32 -10.41
CA VAL A 434 -7.32 21.36 -11.57
C VAL A 434 -6.66 20.77 -12.81
N LYS A 435 -5.40 21.12 -13.09
CA LYS A 435 -4.69 20.64 -14.30
C LYS A 435 -4.36 19.15 -14.26
N THR A 436 -4.34 18.53 -13.08
CA THR A 436 -3.96 17.14 -12.87
C THR A 436 -5.13 16.18 -12.61
N LYS A 437 -6.39 16.64 -12.74
CA LYS A 437 -7.59 15.80 -12.53
C LYS A 437 -7.64 14.53 -13.40
N GLY A 438 -7.04 14.55 -14.59
CA GLY A 438 -7.06 13.43 -15.53
C GLY A 438 -5.94 12.40 -15.34
N ILE A 439 -5.07 12.57 -14.33
CA ILE A 439 -3.96 11.65 -14.09
C ILE A 439 -4.50 10.28 -13.66
N LYS A 440 -4.05 9.21 -14.35
CA LYS A 440 -4.45 7.82 -14.08
C LYS A 440 -3.32 6.79 -14.19
N ARG A 441 -2.07 7.21 -14.42
CA ARG A 441 -0.98 6.26 -14.66
C ARG A 441 -0.65 5.49 -13.40
N THR A 442 -0.43 4.20 -13.59
CA THR A 442 -0.03 3.26 -12.55
C THR A 442 1.51 3.12 -12.50
N PRO A 443 2.08 2.71 -11.36
CA PRO A 443 3.52 2.57 -11.19
C PRO A 443 4.10 1.42 -12.03
N LYS A 444 5.42 1.50 -12.22
CA LYS A 444 6.23 0.46 -12.86
C LYS A 444 7.38 0.08 -11.93
N SER A 445 7.81 -1.17 -12.00
CA SER A 445 8.89 -1.70 -11.18
C SER A 445 9.86 -2.52 -12.02
N ARG A 446 11.15 -2.37 -11.73
CA ARG A 446 12.20 -3.25 -12.28
C ARG A 446 12.36 -4.56 -11.50
N ASN A 447 11.59 -4.76 -10.43
CA ASN A 447 11.66 -5.98 -9.66
C ASN A 447 11.18 -7.16 -10.50
N ARG A 448 12.05 -8.15 -10.67
CA ARG A 448 11.72 -9.43 -11.33
C ARG A 448 11.84 -10.62 -10.39
N ARG A 449 12.79 -10.54 -9.44
CA ARG A 449 13.13 -11.63 -8.55
C ARG A 449 13.03 -11.27 -7.08
N ASN A 450 12.78 -12.26 -6.24
CA ASN A 450 12.74 -12.16 -4.76
C ASN A 450 14.13 -12.21 -4.13
N ASN A 451 15.09 -11.48 -4.71
CA ASN A 451 16.48 -11.50 -4.29
C ASN A 451 16.72 -10.81 -2.93
N LEU A 452 17.96 -10.85 -2.45
CA LEU A 452 18.35 -10.20 -1.20
C LEU A 452 18.08 -8.69 -1.21
N ALA A 453 18.19 -8.03 -2.37
CA ALA A 453 17.89 -6.61 -2.51
C ALA A 453 16.42 -6.33 -2.22
N TRP A 454 15.48 -7.12 -2.77
CA TRP A 454 14.05 -7.01 -2.43
C TRP A 454 13.79 -7.22 -0.93
N ARG A 455 14.36 -8.27 -0.31
CA ARG A 455 14.17 -8.54 1.13
C ARG A 455 14.68 -7.39 2.01
N LYS A 456 15.85 -6.84 1.68
CA LYS A 456 16.37 -5.61 2.34
C LYS A 456 15.45 -4.42 2.06
N GLY A 457 14.98 -4.27 0.82
CA GLY A 457 14.01 -3.26 0.43
C GLY A 457 12.75 -3.28 1.29
N VAL A 458 12.17 -4.45 1.55
CA VAL A 458 11.00 -4.62 2.44
C VAL A 458 11.28 -4.11 3.86
N MET A 459 12.47 -4.38 4.40
CA MET A 459 12.88 -3.83 5.71
C MET A 459 13.06 -2.31 5.65
N GLY A 460 13.67 -1.78 4.58
CA GLY A 460 13.80 -0.34 4.38
C GLY A 460 12.45 0.36 4.26
N GLN A 461 11.50 -0.26 3.56
CA GLN A 461 10.11 0.22 3.47
C GLN A 461 9.46 0.22 4.84
N PHE A 462 9.57 -0.86 5.62
CA PHE A 462 9.07 -0.93 6.99
C PHE A 462 9.60 0.24 7.84
N CYS A 463 10.91 0.52 7.81
CA CYS A 463 11.49 1.64 8.56
C CYS A 463 10.87 3.00 8.17
N PHE A 464 10.69 3.28 6.87
CA PHE A 464 10.09 4.54 6.43
C PHE A 464 8.58 4.63 6.69
N VAL A 465 7.85 3.51 6.61
CA VAL A 465 6.44 3.45 6.99
C VAL A 465 6.29 3.76 8.48
N MET A 466 7.09 3.13 9.33
CA MET A 466 7.10 3.41 10.77
C MET A 466 7.48 4.87 11.04
N LEU A 467 8.49 5.41 10.34
CA LEU A 467 8.88 6.81 10.46
C LEU A 467 7.73 7.77 10.11
N GLY A 468 7.04 7.52 8.99
CA GLY A 468 5.88 8.31 8.58
C GLY A 468 4.75 8.26 9.60
N PHE A 469 4.41 7.08 10.11
CA PHE A 469 3.44 6.94 11.21
C PHE A 469 3.87 7.68 12.47
N SER A 470 5.16 7.60 12.85
CA SER A 470 5.70 8.31 14.00
C SER A 470 5.59 9.83 13.86
N PHE A 471 5.84 10.39 12.68
CA PHE A 471 5.67 11.83 12.44
C PHE A 471 4.21 12.26 12.49
N VAL A 472 3.30 11.49 11.88
CA VAL A 472 1.86 11.79 11.96
C VAL A 472 1.38 11.73 13.41
N LEU A 473 1.72 10.67 14.14
CA LEU A 473 1.32 10.50 15.54
C LEU A 473 1.93 11.59 16.43
N GLY A 474 3.23 11.87 16.28
CA GLY A 474 3.89 12.95 17.01
C GLY A 474 3.25 14.30 16.72
N GLY A 475 2.85 14.56 15.46
CA GLY A 475 2.26 15.83 15.06
C GLY A 475 0.87 16.00 15.65
N VAL A 476 0.07 14.93 15.70
CA VAL A 476 -1.22 14.90 16.40
C VAL A 476 -1.03 15.17 17.90
N ILE A 477 -0.07 14.51 18.55
CA ILE A 477 0.21 14.67 19.98
C ILE A 477 0.64 16.11 20.29
N ILE A 478 1.60 16.66 19.57
CA ILE A 478 2.10 18.03 19.80
C ILE A 478 1.02 19.06 19.49
N SER A 479 0.24 18.88 18.43
CA SER A 479 -0.90 19.75 18.15
C SER A 479 -1.92 19.69 19.30
N GLY A 480 -2.24 18.50 19.80
CA GLY A 480 -3.16 18.31 20.92
C GLY A 480 -2.67 18.91 22.24
N ILE A 481 -1.37 18.78 22.55
CA ILE A 481 -0.72 19.47 23.68
C ILE A 481 -0.82 20.98 23.49
N GLY A 482 -0.54 21.47 22.28
CA GLY A 482 -0.72 22.88 21.93
C GLY A 482 -2.13 23.37 22.22
N VAL A 483 -3.18 22.54 22.01
CA VAL A 483 -4.61 22.89 22.24
C VAL A 483 -5.02 22.84 23.71
N THR A 484 -4.32 22.09 24.55
CA THR A 484 -4.80 21.76 25.90
C THR A 484 -3.90 22.34 26.99
N GLY A 485 -2.78 21.69 27.27
CA GLY A 485 -1.91 22.01 28.41
C GLY A 485 -0.69 22.88 28.07
N VAL A 486 -0.43 23.12 26.77
CA VAL A 486 0.68 23.88 26.16
C VAL A 486 2.08 23.36 26.50
N PHE A 487 2.37 23.13 27.77
CA PHE A 487 3.63 22.61 28.30
C PHE A 487 3.53 21.14 28.72
N VAL A 488 4.60 20.40 28.50
CA VAL A 488 4.86 19.08 29.10
C VAL A 488 5.85 19.20 30.26
N PRO A 489 5.94 18.20 31.16
CA PRO A 489 6.83 18.27 32.33
C PRO A 489 8.30 18.56 31.99
N THR A 490 8.80 18.02 30.87
CA THR A 490 10.17 18.29 30.41
C THR A 490 10.37 19.73 29.97
N ASP A 491 9.32 20.43 29.49
CA ASP A 491 9.39 21.84 29.10
C ASP A 491 9.61 22.70 30.33
N LEU A 492 8.79 22.49 31.37
CA LEU A 492 8.85 23.24 32.62
C LEU A 492 10.18 23.01 33.36
N GLN A 493 10.72 21.80 33.28
CA GLN A 493 12.06 21.49 33.78
C GLN A 493 13.15 22.28 33.04
N TYR A 494 13.05 22.38 31.71
CA TYR A 494 14.01 23.16 30.92
C TYR A 494 13.91 24.66 31.25
N ILE A 495 12.69 25.20 31.23
CA ILE A 495 12.39 26.62 31.51
C ILE A 495 12.72 26.97 32.98
N CYS A 496 12.76 25.98 33.87
CA CYS A 496 12.96 26.15 35.32
C CYS A 496 11.87 27.03 35.97
N MET A 497 10.63 26.89 35.51
CA MET A 497 9.49 27.69 35.98
C MET A 497 8.18 26.90 35.90
N PRO A 498 7.30 26.97 36.92
CA PRO A 498 5.98 26.33 36.84
C PRO A 498 5.05 27.07 35.87
N ALA A 499 4.15 26.33 35.23
CA ALA A 499 3.20 26.87 34.25
C ALA A 499 2.33 28.00 34.84
N ASP A 500 1.87 27.87 36.09
CA ASP A 500 1.01 28.86 36.75
C ASP A 500 1.68 30.24 36.85
N LEU A 501 3.00 30.29 37.03
CA LEU A 501 3.74 31.55 37.09
C LEU A 501 3.82 32.21 35.71
N ILE A 502 4.03 31.42 34.66
CA ILE A 502 4.06 31.92 33.27
C ILE A 502 2.67 32.42 32.87
N HIS A 503 1.61 31.70 33.23
CA HIS A 503 0.22 32.12 33.05
C HIS A 503 -0.08 33.45 33.76
N SER A 504 0.28 33.55 35.04
CA SER A 504 0.04 34.77 35.82
C SER A 504 0.81 35.98 35.30
N PHE A 505 1.92 35.75 34.60
CA PHE A 505 2.72 36.81 34.00
C PHE A 505 2.06 37.39 32.75
N ASN A 506 1.67 36.54 31.78
CA ASN A 506 0.97 36.99 30.57
C ASN A 506 0.24 35.84 29.85
N ASP A 507 -1.10 35.83 29.88
CA ASP A 507 -1.90 34.81 29.18
C ASP A 507 -1.73 34.86 27.63
N ARG A 508 -1.38 36.02 27.06
CA ARG A 508 -1.16 36.16 25.61
C ARG A 508 0.14 35.50 25.17
N LEU A 509 1.15 35.48 26.01
CA LEU A 509 2.40 34.75 25.77
C LEU A 509 2.14 33.24 25.63
N ILE A 510 1.26 32.68 26.47
CA ILE A 510 0.83 31.27 26.36
C ILE A 510 0.19 31.00 25.00
N SER A 511 -0.64 31.94 24.51
CA SER A 511 -1.32 31.82 23.22
C SER A 511 -0.32 31.80 22.05
N VAL A 512 0.78 32.56 22.13
CA VAL A 512 1.86 32.54 21.12
C VAL A 512 2.60 31.20 21.15
N ILE A 513 2.94 30.68 22.34
CA ILE A 513 3.62 29.37 22.46
C ILE A 513 2.71 28.23 21.97
N ALA A 514 1.43 28.27 22.31
CA ALA A 514 0.43 27.31 21.84
C ALA A 514 0.33 27.32 20.31
N HIS A 515 0.34 28.50 19.69
CA HIS A 515 0.35 28.67 18.25
C HIS A 515 1.59 28.03 17.59
N ASP A 516 2.79 28.30 18.12
CA ASP A 516 4.03 27.76 17.55
C ASP A 516 4.04 26.22 17.61
N ARG A 517 3.53 25.63 18.70
CA ARG A 517 3.38 24.17 18.84
C ARG A 517 2.33 23.58 17.92
N ALA A 518 1.15 24.19 17.84
CA ALA A 518 0.10 23.74 16.94
C ALA A 518 0.52 23.85 15.47
N GLY A 519 1.20 24.93 15.10
CA GLY A 519 1.77 25.14 13.77
C GLY A 519 2.84 24.11 13.42
N PHE A 520 3.79 23.86 14.34
CA PHE A 520 4.78 22.80 14.18
C PHE A 520 4.13 21.41 14.06
N GLY A 521 3.20 21.08 14.95
CA GLY A 521 2.47 19.82 14.94
C GLY A 521 1.72 19.60 13.62
N GLY A 522 0.99 20.61 13.13
CA GLY A 522 0.30 20.57 11.84
C GLY A 522 1.24 20.37 10.65
N ALA A 523 2.37 21.08 10.61
CA ALA A 523 3.40 20.89 9.60
C ALA A 523 3.99 19.47 9.64
N MET A 524 4.23 18.94 10.83
CA MET A 524 4.75 17.59 11.02
C MET A 524 3.75 16.50 10.60
N ILE A 525 2.44 16.70 10.80
CA ILE A 525 1.41 15.81 10.25
C ILE A 525 1.49 15.81 8.71
N SER A 526 1.52 17.00 8.09
CA SER A 526 1.56 17.13 6.63
C SER A 526 2.80 16.44 6.02
N VAL A 527 3.99 16.72 6.56
CA VAL A 527 5.24 16.09 6.09
C VAL A 527 5.29 14.60 6.42
N GLY A 528 4.80 14.20 7.60
CA GLY A 528 4.67 12.80 7.99
C GLY A 528 3.80 12.01 7.02
N LEU A 529 2.69 12.59 6.56
CA LEU A 529 1.82 12.03 5.53
C LEU A 529 2.54 11.90 4.18
N LEU A 530 3.33 12.90 3.75
CA LEU A 530 4.15 12.79 2.53
C LEU A 530 5.13 11.62 2.60
N VAL A 531 5.86 11.50 3.71
CA VAL A 531 6.82 10.41 3.94
C VAL A 531 6.10 9.06 3.97
N LEU A 532 5.01 8.96 4.72
CA LEU A 532 4.21 7.74 4.87
C LEU A 532 3.65 7.26 3.53
N MET A 533 2.94 8.13 2.80
CA MET A 533 2.33 7.76 1.52
C MET A 533 3.39 7.46 0.45
N SER A 534 4.52 8.17 0.47
CA SER A 534 5.64 7.85 -0.43
C SER A 534 6.24 6.47 -0.14
N ALA A 535 6.34 6.10 1.14
CA ALA A 535 6.82 4.78 1.56
C ALA A 535 5.80 3.66 1.28
N LEU A 536 4.50 3.93 1.42
CA LEU A 536 3.44 2.95 1.16
C LEU A 536 3.22 2.73 -0.35
N TRP A 537 3.23 3.81 -1.14
CA TRP A 537 2.75 3.77 -2.53
C TRP A 537 3.85 3.89 -3.59
N GLY A 538 4.97 4.56 -3.28
CA GLY A 538 6.04 4.87 -4.24
C GLY A 538 7.24 3.92 -4.22
N PHE A 539 7.22 2.88 -3.39
CA PHE A 539 8.38 2.03 -3.09
C PHE A 539 8.64 0.94 -4.15
N GLN A 540 8.76 1.34 -5.42
CA GLN A 540 9.10 0.44 -6.52
C GLN A 540 10.61 0.34 -6.75
N SER A 541 11.04 -0.84 -7.23
CA SER A 541 12.45 -1.10 -7.51
C SER A 541 12.94 -0.28 -8.70
N GLY A 542 14.09 0.37 -8.54
CA GLY A 542 14.68 1.25 -9.55
C GLY A 542 14.23 2.72 -9.47
N ASN A 543 13.32 3.09 -8.56
CA ASN A 543 12.97 4.49 -8.29
C ASN A 543 14.08 5.19 -7.49
N THR A 544 15.21 5.47 -8.16
CA THR A 544 16.40 6.08 -7.53
C THR A 544 16.09 7.45 -6.90
N TRP A 545 15.21 8.23 -7.53
CA TRP A 545 14.79 9.54 -7.06
C TRP A 545 14.09 9.48 -5.69
N LEU A 546 13.40 8.38 -5.37
CA LEU A 546 12.72 8.22 -4.08
C LEU A 546 13.73 8.08 -2.94
N TRP A 547 14.84 7.35 -3.18
CA TRP A 547 15.90 7.22 -2.18
C TRP A 547 16.56 8.58 -1.89
N TRP A 548 16.85 9.35 -2.94
CA TRP A 548 17.38 10.71 -2.81
C TRP A 548 16.39 11.68 -2.19
N MET A 549 15.09 11.53 -2.48
CA MET A 549 14.02 12.30 -1.84
C MET A 549 14.04 12.09 -0.32
N PHE A 550 14.11 10.83 0.14
CA PHE A 550 14.19 10.56 1.57
C PHE A 550 15.48 11.13 2.17
N LEU A 551 16.63 10.94 1.55
CA LEU A 551 17.90 11.47 2.07
C LEU A 551 17.90 13.00 2.13
N ILE A 552 17.75 13.67 1.00
CA ILE A 552 17.87 15.13 0.88
C ILE A 552 16.68 15.82 1.53
N GLY A 553 15.47 15.26 1.37
CA GLY A 553 14.27 15.77 2.01
C GLY A 553 14.28 15.59 3.52
N GLY A 554 14.78 14.49 4.06
CA GLY A 554 14.77 14.23 5.50
C GLY A 554 15.81 15.03 6.31
N LEU A 555 16.99 15.28 5.73
CA LEU A 555 18.12 15.89 6.45
C LEU A 555 17.81 17.26 7.09
N PRO A 556 17.19 18.24 6.41
CA PRO A 556 16.94 19.57 6.98
C PRO A 556 16.17 19.54 8.31
N ALA A 557 15.14 18.68 8.40
CA ALA A 557 14.33 18.57 9.62
C ALA A 557 15.13 17.98 10.79
N PHE A 558 15.89 16.90 10.55
CA PHE A 558 16.73 16.30 11.59
C PHE A 558 17.87 17.23 12.03
N VAL A 559 18.51 17.91 11.07
CA VAL A 559 19.59 18.86 11.37
C VAL A 559 19.05 20.00 12.22
N ALA A 560 17.98 20.69 11.79
CA ALA A 560 17.41 21.80 12.55
C ALA A 560 16.91 21.36 13.93
N GLY A 561 16.15 20.26 13.99
CA GLY A 561 15.59 19.74 15.23
C GLY A 561 16.69 19.34 16.23
N ILE A 562 17.69 18.55 15.84
CA ILE A 562 18.74 18.11 16.77
C ILE A 562 19.66 19.28 17.15
N TYR A 563 20.03 20.14 16.18
CA TYR A 563 20.95 21.25 16.39
C TYR A 563 20.42 22.26 17.41
N VAL A 564 19.27 22.89 17.14
CA VAL A 564 18.14 22.90 18.06
C VAL A 564 18.44 22.76 19.56
N HIS A 565 18.08 21.57 20.00
CA HIS A 565 18.15 21.13 21.37
C HIS A 565 19.56 21.14 21.94
N ILE A 566 20.58 20.84 21.14
CA ILE A 566 21.98 20.90 21.58
C ILE A 566 22.40 22.35 21.84
N MET A 567 22.05 23.28 20.94
CA MET A 567 22.40 24.69 21.04
C MET A 567 21.82 25.33 22.29
N ILE A 568 20.56 25.03 22.62
CA ILE A 568 19.87 25.64 23.76
C ILE A 568 20.02 24.85 25.08
N GLY A 569 20.69 23.69 25.05
CA GLY A 569 20.87 22.81 26.21
C GLY A 569 19.62 22.03 26.62
N TYR A 570 18.62 21.90 25.74
CA TYR A 570 17.39 21.14 26.01
C TYR A 570 17.54 19.66 25.65
N THR A 571 18.47 18.96 26.33
CA THR A 571 18.96 17.64 25.91
C THR A 571 18.53 16.49 26.82
N THR A 572 17.39 16.61 27.52
CA THR A 572 16.93 15.52 28.39
C THR A 572 16.63 14.27 27.56
N PHE A 573 17.05 13.10 28.06
CA PHE A 573 16.97 11.85 27.28
C PHE A 573 15.53 11.51 26.88
N ILE A 574 14.58 11.67 27.81
CA ILE A 574 13.16 11.37 27.57
C ILE A 574 12.58 12.27 26.47
N HIS A 575 12.96 13.55 26.46
CA HIS A 575 12.50 14.52 25.46
C HIS A 575 13.04 14.21 24.06
N LEU A 576 14.32 13.85 23.94
CA LEU A 576 14.96 13.53 22.66
C LEU A 576 14.75 12.08 22.19
N LEU A 577 14.24 11.18 23.03
CA LEU A 577 14.05 9.76 22.69
C LEU A 577 13.22 9.56 21.39
N PRO A 578 12.09 10.24 21.17
CA PRO A 578 11.35 10.11 19.91
C PRO A 578 12.20 10.51 18.68
N ALA A 579 13.02 11.57 18.80
CA ALA A 579 13.90 12.01 17.73
C ALA A 579 15.01 10.99 17.42
N TYR A 580 15.58 10.35 18.46
CA TYR A 580 16.58 9.27 18.27
C TYR A 580 15.98 8.04 17.58
N ILE A 581 14.77 7.64 17.98
CA ILE A 581 14.06 6.53 17.30
C ILE A 581 13.79 6.90 15.84
N ALA A 582 13.31 8.12 15.58
CA ALA A 582 13.08 8.60 14.22
C ALA A 582 14.37 8.63 13.38
N LEU A 583 15.50 9.05 13.96
CA LEU A 583 16.80 9.06 13.30
C LEU A 583 17.30 7.65 12.98
N ALA A 584 17.12 6.70 13.90
CA ALA A 584 17.46 5.29 13.68
C ALA A 584 16.61 4.68 12.55
N LEU A 585 15.30 4.95 12.54
CA LEU A 585 14.39 4.54 11.45
C LEU A 585 14.78 5.18 10.12
N PHE A 586 15.17 6.45 10.12
CA PHE A 586 15.61 7.17 8.93
C PHE A 586 16.86 6.55 8.30
N PHE A 587 17.93 6.38 9.07
CA PHE A 587 19.16 5.78 8.57
C PHE A 587 19.01 4.29 8.25
N GLY A 588 18.25 3.54 9.06
CA GLY A 588 17.90 2.15 8.77
C GLY A 588 17.13 2.03 7.44
N GLY A 589 16.13 2.90 7.24
CA GLY A 589 15.37 3.02 6.00
C GLY A 589 16.28 3.26 4.80
N LEU A 590 17.16 4.26 4.86
CA LEU A 590 18.12 4.56 3.81
C LEU A 590 19.07 3.39 3.51
N TYR A 591 19.63 2.77 4.55
CA TYR A 591 20.58 1.67 4.42
C TYR A 591 19.96 0.44 3.76
N PHE A 592 18.82 -0.02 4.28
CA PHE A 592 18.17 -1.24 3.78
C PHE A 592 17.51 -1.04 2.41
N SER A 593 17.00 0.15 2.12
CA SER A 593 16.35 0.46 0.83
C SER A 593 17.33 0.69 -0.33
N LYS A 594 18.59 1.06 -0.04
CA LYS A 594 19.58 1.48 -1.05
C LYS A 594 19.70 0.48 -2.21
N SER A 595 19.95 -0.79 -1.91
CA SER A 595 20.15 -1.82 -2.95
C SER A 595 18.91 -2.07 -3.82
N TYR A 596 17.71 -1.86 -3.27
CA TYR A 596 16.44 -2.10 -3.95
C TYR A 596 16.01 -0.93 -4.83
N LEU A 597 16.15 0.30 -4.32
CA LEU A 597 15.78 1.53 -5.02
C LEU A 597 16.86 2.01 -5.99
N MET A 598 18.15 1.83 -5.63
CA MET A 598 19.29 2.25 -6.45
C MET A 598 19.89 1.12 -7.29
N GLY A 599 19.38 -0.10 -7.17
CA GLY A 599 19.89 -1.26 -7.91
C GLY A 599 19.84 -1.03 -9.42
N LYS A 600 20.99 -1.13 -10.07
CA LYS A 600 21.05 -1.33 -11.53
C LYS A 600 20.81 -2.82 -11.78
N TYR A 601 19.58 -3.17 -12.10
CA TYR A 601 19.27 -4.52 -12.57
C TYR A 601 19.65 -4.59 -14.05
N SER A 602 20.67 -5.39 -14.38
CA SER A 602 20.90 -5.80 -15.77
C SER A 602 19.79 -6.76 -16.16
N TYR A 603 19.17 -6.49 -17.30
CA TYR A 603 18.19 -7.36 -17.94
C TYR A 603 18.87 -8.58 -18.55
#